data_AF-A0A957ARK3-F1
#
_entry.id   AF-A0A957ARK3-F1
#
_cell.length_a   1.000
_cell.length_b   1.000
_cell.length_c   1.000
_cell.angle_alpha   90.00
_cell.angle_beta   90.00
_cell.angle_gamma   90.00
#
_symmetry.space_group_name_H-M   'P 1'
#
loop_
_entity.id
_entity.type
_entity.pdbx_description
1 polymer ?
#
loop_
_entity_poly.entity_id
_entity_poly.type
_entity_poly.pdbx_seq_one_letter_code
_entity_poly.pdbx_strand_id
1 'polypeptide(L)'
;QPGTTSLRALVYMDEVFGFFPPIGEPPSKRPLLTLMKQARAFGVGMMLTTQNPVDLDYKGLTNAGTWFIGKLQAERDKARVLEGLETVSSTAGTGFNRSQLDKIIPSLGSRVFLMHNINEDGPVIFQTRWAMSYLRGPLTRSQVKTLVAGQSSPATAPAADLATDAADPAAEKAAAPAVASYATTTSSVAPILPPDLPQVYLPATRSMYDAVGALEKELGQRLDVTDKKIRYEAQVLGIGAVNFVDAKRNVDERQEVALAVEPPSGSGLVRWDQAIQLELDPHALNSQPEPDAIFGDVPDSINSARELTRLTKDFNDYLYRNWRYSLFYNPTLKAYSQQGENERAFKIRCQQLAREQRDAEVDKLGDTYARKIDSIETKLRREEQELADDEAAYDARKQQEMLSAGDSILSLFGGRRRRASTMLSSASKKREMTARAKRDVEESQEQIARYQADIEELEKELEEATADITERWETAVDDVQVYEVKPRRTDVDVDQVALAWTPFWQVTVAEPDGSSRTEFLSGV
;
A
#
# COMPACT_ATOMS: atom_id res chain seq x y z
N GLN A 1 -22.53 -17.14 27.29
CA GLN A 1 -23.36 -17.82 26.26
C GLN A 1 -22.86 -19.24 26.11
N PRO A 2 -23.73 -20.26 26.05
CA PRO A 2 -23.31 -21.62 25.68
C PRO A 2 -22.73 -21.60 24.25
N GLY A 3 -21.60 -22.28 24.05
CA GLY A 3 -20.91 -22.30 22.75
C GLY A 3 -21.72 -23.04 21.69
N THR A 4 -21.63 -22.60 20.44
CA THR A 4 -22.30 -23.26 19.29
C THR A 4 -21.43 -24.38 18.73
N THR A 5 -22.03 -25.53 18.41
CA THR A 5 -21.33 -26.68 17.81
C THR A 5 -21.32 -26.64 16.28
N SER A 6 -22.16 -25.81 15.66
CA SER A 6 -22.22 -25.60 14.22
C SER A 6 -21.31 -24.47 13.74
N LEU A 7 -20.68 -24.68 12.58
CA LEU A 7 -19.96 -23.64 11.85
C LEU A 7 -20.96 -22.63 11.27
N ARG A 8 -20.80 -21.36 11.59
CA ARG A 8 -21.63 -20.23 11.17
C ARG A 8 -20.94 -19.35 10.14
N ALA A 9 -19.62 -19.18 10.26
CA ALA A 9 -18.81 -18.40 9.34
C ALA A 9 -17.41 -18.99 9.21
N LEU A 10 -16.78 -18.82 8.05
CA LEU A 10 -15.41 -19.21 7.79
C LEU A 10 -14.59 -17.99 7.39
N VAL A 11 -13.56 -17.67 8.17
CA VAL A 11 -12.55 -16.68 7.80
C VAL A 11 -11.47 -17.38 6.99
N TYR A 12 -11.36 -17.02 5.70
CA TYR A 12 -10.36 -17.54 4.79
C TYR A 12 -9.30 -16.47 4.53
N MET A 13 -8.02 -16.81 4.70
CA MET A 13 -6.89 -15.97 4.34
C MET A 13 -5.99 -16.72 3.36
N ASP A 14 -5.91 -16.21 2.13
CA ASP A 14 -4.95 -16.69 1.15
C ASP A 14 -3.61 -15.98 1.37
N GLU A 15 -2.58 -16.74 1.72
CA GLU A 15 -1.25 -16.26 2.13
C GLU A 15 -1.24 -15.39 3.40
N VAL A 16 -1.03 -16.06 4.54
CA VAL A 16 -0.96 -15.41 5.87
C VAL A 16 0.43 -14.83 6.19
N PHE A 17 1.41 -14.95 5.29
CA PHE A 17 2.75 -14.37 5.45
C PHE A 17 2.69 -12.88 5.79
N GLY A 18 3.53 -12.44 6.73
CA GLY A 18 3.58 -11.05 7.21
C GLY A 18 2.46 -10.65 8.18
N PHE A 19 1.30 -11.32 8.14
CA PHE A 19 0.20 -11.06 9.07
C PHE A 19 0.33 -11.81 10.40
N PHE A 20 1.07 -12.91 10.41
CA PHE A 20 1.23 -13.77 11.58
C PHE A 20 2.68 -14.28 11.78
N PRO A 21 3.68 -13.39 11.82
CA PRO A 21 5.09 -13.78 11.85
C PRO A 21 5.51 -14.37 13.21
N PRO A 22 6.51 -15.27 13.27
CA PRO A 22 7.02 -15.82 14.52
C PRO A 22 7.73 -14.76 15.38
N ILE A 23 8.33 -13.76 14.74
CA ILE A 23 9.04 -12.64 15.38
C ILE A 23 8.33 -11.34 14.97
N GLY A 24 8.01 -10.49 15.95
CA GLY A 24 7.26 -9.25 15.74
C GLY A 24 5.76 -9.37 16.06
N GLU A 25 5.13 -8.22 16.24
CA GLU A 25 3.72 -8.10 16.64
C GLU A 25 2.99 -7.09 15.75
N PRO A 26 2.70 -7.43 14.47
CA PRO A 26 1.91 -6.57 13.60
C PRO A 26 0.46 -6.45 14.13
N PRO A 27 -0.29 -5.39 13.75
CA PRO A 27 -1.66 -5.17 14.21
C PRO A 27 -2.61 -6.35 13.97
N SER A 28 -2.33 -7.19 12.98
CA SER A 28 -3.10 -8.40 12.64
C SER A 28 -2.88 -9.58 13.59
N LYS A 29 -1.71 -9.68 14.25
CA LYS A 29 -1.31 -10.88 15.01
C LYS A 29 -2.20 -11.14 16.23
N ARG A 30 -2.49 -10.10 17.03
CA ARG A 30 -3.35 -10.22 18.21
C ARG A 30 -4.79 -10.62 17.85
N PRO A 31 -5.48 -9.97 16.89
CA PRO A 31 -6.79 -10.42 16.43
C PRO A 31 -6.80 -11.87 15.95
N LEU A 32 -5.83 -12.29 15.14
CA LEU A 32 -5.73 -13.66 14.64
C LEU A 32 -5.52 -14.68 15.76
N LEU A 33 -4.67 -14.38 16.75
CA LEU A 33 -4.50 -15.23 17.94
C LEU A 33 -5.80 -15.35 18.74
N THR A 34 -6.55 -14.26 18.90
CA THR A 34 -7.83 -14.26 19.61
C THR A 34 -8.85 -15.13 18.88
N LEU A 35 -8.94 -14.99 17.55
CA LEU A 35 -9.82 -15.83 16.74
C LEU A 35 -9.42 -17.31 16.86
N MET A 36 -8.14 -17.65 16.69
CA MET A 36 -7.66 -19.03 16.82
C MET A 36 -7.98 -19.67 18.19
N LYS A 37 -8.03 -18.87 19.27
CA LYS A 37 -8.32 -19.36 20.63
C LYS A 37 -9.80 -19.41 20.98
N GLN A 38 -10.60 -18.45 20.49
CA GLN A 38 -11.96 -18.21 21.01
C GLN A 38 -13.07 -18.39 19.96
N ALA A 39 -12.75 -18.28 18.66
CA ALA A 39 -13.73 -18.26 17.58
C ALA A 39 -14.61 -19.51 17.53
N ARG A 40 -14.09 -20.67 17.94
CA ARG A 40 -14.82 -21.95 18.02
C ARG A 40 -16.10 -21.83 18.85
N ALA A 41 -16.07 -21.12 19.99
CA ALA A 41 -17.24 -20.95 20.86
C ALA A 41 -18.37 -20.17 20.16
N PHE A 42 -18.02 -19.33 19.18
CA PHE A 42 -18.94 -18.50 18.41
C PHE A 42 -19.30 -19.12 17.04
N GLY A 43 -18.80 -20.31 16.72
CA GLY A 43 -19.05 -20.98 15.44
C GLY A 43 -18.31 -20.34 14.28
N VAL A 44 -17.24 -19.59 14.55
CA VAL A 44 -16.38 -19.00 13.51
C VAL A 44 -15.17 -19.91 13.33
N GLY A 45 -15.03 -20.47 12.12
CA GLY A 45 -13.87 -21.26 11.70
C GLY A 45 -12.83 -20.39 11.02
N MET A 46 -11.57 -20.83 11.04
CA MET A 46 -10.47 -20.17 10.34
C MET A 46 -9.78 -21.15 9.38
N MET A 47 -9.51 -20.69 8.17
CA MET A 47 -8.67 -21.36 7.18
C MET A 47 -7.54 -20.43 6.76
N LEU A 48 -6.32 -20.79 7.16
CA LEU A 48 -5.10 -20.04 6.87
C LEU A 48 -4.29 -20.83 5.84
N THR A 49 -3.88 -20.19 4.75
CA THR A 49 -2.97 -20.78 3.77
C THR A 49 -1.64 -20.03 3.76
N THR A 50 -0.53 -20.71 3.50
CA THR A 50 0.77 -20.08 3.27
C THR A 50 1.65 -20.96 2.40
N GLN A 51 2.49 -20.33 1.59
CA GLN A 51 3.56 -20.99 0.87
C GLN A 51 4.82 -21.18 1.73
N ASN A 52 5.02 -20.33 2.74
CA ASN A 52 6.26 -20.26 3.53
C ASN A 52 5.99 -20.59 5.01
N PRO A 53 5.97 -21.89 5.40
CA PRO A 53 5.60 -22.30 6.75
C PRO A 53 6.60 -21.87 7.84
N VAL A 54 7.84 -21.55 7.48
CA VAL A 54 8.89 -21.11 8.43
C VAL A 54 8.61 -19.73 9.01
N ASP A 55 7.92 -18.89 8.25
CA ASP A 55 7.67 -17.49 8.60
C ASP A 55 6.31 -17.30 9.30
N LEU A 56 5.75 -18.39 9.83
CA LEU A 56 4.50 -18.41 10.56
C LEU A 56 4.71 -18.72 12.05
N ASP A 57 3.99 -18.03 12.93
CA ASP A 57 4.02 -18.31 14.38
C ASP A 57 3.34 -19.65 14.70
N TYR A 58 4.13 -20.72 14.68
CA TYR A 58 3.66 -22.09 14.93
C TYR A 58 3.04 -22.30 16.31
N LYS A 59 3.40 -21.49 17.32
CA LYS A 59 2.78 -21.54 18.66
C LYS A 59 1.35 -21.04 18.64
N GLY A 60 1.02 -20.11 17.74
CA GLY A 60 -0.35 -19.67 17.52
C GLY A 60 -1.19 -20.75 16.81
N LEU A 61 -0.56 -21.53 15.93
CA LEU A 61 -1.20 -22.59 15.15
C LEU A 61 -1.48 -23.87 15.93
N THR A 62 -0.96 -24.04 17.14
CA THR A 62 -1.29 -25.23 17.96
C THR A 62 -2.79 -25.34 18.28
N ASN A 63 -3.54 -24.25 18.13
CA ASN A 63 -5.01 -24.23 18.26
C ASN A 63 -5.73 -24.69 16.97
N ALA A 64 -5.02 -24.89 15.86
CA ALA A 64 -5.59 -25.40 14.62
C ALA A 64 -5.87 -26.91 14.76
N GLY A 65 -7.15 -27.30 14.63
CA GLY A 65 -7.58 -28.70 14.75
C GLY A 65 -7.31 -29.55 13.51
N THR A 66 -7.12 -28.93 12.34
CA THR A 66 -6.88 -29.62 11.06
C THR A 66 -5.76 -28.95 10.28
N TRP A 67 -4.82 -29.74 9.77
CA TRP A 67 -3.66 -29.32 9.00
C TRP A 67 -3.68 -30.00 7.65
N PHE A 68 -3.41 -29.23 6.58
CA PHE A 68 -3.23 -29.73 5.22
C PHE A 68 -1.81 -29.40 4.78
N ILE A 69 -0.97 -30.42 4.61
CA ILE A 69 0.46 -30.25 4.32
C ILE A 69 0.72 -30.74 2.91
N GLY A 70 1.15 -29.84 2.04
CA GLY A 70 1.60 -30.16 0.69
C GLY A 70 3.04 -30.67 0.66
N LYS A 71 3.60 -30.78 -0.54
CA LYS A 71 5.00 -31.19 -0.73
C LYS A 71 5.95 -30.12 -0.17
N LEU A 72 6.82 -30.53 0.77
CA LEU A 72 7.91 -29.70 1.28
C LEU A 72 9.26 -30.34 0.94
N GLN A 73 10.10 -29.63 0.20
CA GLN A 73 11.42 -30.12 -0.21
C GLN A 73 12.54 -29.64 0.73
N ALA A 74 12.43 -28.42 1.26
CA ALA A 74 13.44 -27.86 2.14
C ALA A 74 13.40 -28.55 3.52
N GLU A 75 14.57 -29.00 4.00
CA GLU A 75 14.68 -29.67 5.31
C GLU A 75 14.22 -28.78 6.46
N ARG A 76 14.50 -27.47 6.38
CA ARG A 76 14.12 -26.50 7.40
C ARG A 76 12.60 -26.35 7.51
N ASP A 77 11.90 -26.23 6.39
CA ASP A 77 10.44 -26.09 6.34
C ASP A 77 9.75 -27.35 6.88
N LYS A 78 10.24 -28.51 6.42
CA LYS A 78 9.78 -29.81 6.91
C LYS A 78 10.00 -29.96 8.42
N ALA A 79 11.19 -29.63 8.91
CA ALA A 79 11.52 -29.76 10.34
C ALA A 79 10.59 -28.90 11.22
N ARG A 80 10.27 -27.67 10.78
CA ARG A 80 9.35 -26.76 11.46
C ARG A 80 7.91 -27.26 11.48
N VAL A 81 7.42 -27.78 10.35
CA VAL A 81 6.07 -28.36 10.28
C VAL A 81 5.96 -29.60 11.16
N LEU A 82 6.98 -30.47 11.18
CA LEU A 82 7.02 -31.64 12.05
C LEU A 82 7.07 -31.26 13.54
N GLU A 83 7.82 -30.23 13.93
CA GLU A 83 7.83 -29.68 15.31
C GLU A 83 6.43 -29.17 15.73
N GLY A 84 5.73 -28.48 14.83
CA GLY A 84 4.36 -28.02 15.06
C GLY A 84 3.37 -29.17 15.26
N LEU A 85 3.40 -30.17 14.37
CA LEU A 85 2.53 -31.36 14.47
C LEU A 85 2.80 -32.19 15.73
N GLU A 86 4.07 -32.29 16.15
CA GLU A 86 4.47 -33.00 17.37
C GLU A 86 3.87 -32.32 18.63
N THR A 87 3.85 -30.99 18.64
CA THR A 87 3.24 -30.19 19.71
C THR A 87 1.71 -30.37 19.76
N VAL A 88 1.06 -30.43 18.60
CA VAL A 88 -0.40 -30.66 18.51
C VAL A 88 -0.75 -32.10 18.94
N SER A 89 0.00 -33.09 18.45
CA SER A 89 -0.28 -34.52 18.72
C SER A 89 -0.01 -34.90 20.17
N SER A 90 1.03 -34.32 20.80
CA SER A 90 1.31 -34.51 22.23
C SER A 90 0.21 -33.94 23.14
N THR A 91 -0.49 -32.90 22.67
CA THR A 91 -1.64 -32.31 23.38
C THR A 91 -2.92 -33.15 23.18
N ALA A 92 -3.03 -33.85 22.04
CA ALA A 92 -4.21 -34.62 21.63
C ALA A 92 -4.18 -36.10 22.04
N GLY A 93 -3.02 -36.63 22.45
CA GLY A 93 -2.85 -38.05 22.78
C GLY A 93 -2.84 -38.98 21.57
N THR A 94 -2.71 -38.46 20.35
CA THR A 94 -2.63 -39.24 19.11
C THR A 94 -1.20 -39.69 18.84
N GLY A 95 -1.04 -40.90 18.29
CA GLY A 95 0.28 -41.49 18.02
C GLY A 95 1.03 -40.74 16.90
N PHE A 96 1.99 -39.90 17.27
CA PHE A 96 2.82 -39.16 16.32
C PHE A 96 4.08 -39.94 15.94
N ASN A 97 4.13 -40.47 14.71
CA ASN A 97 5.34 -41.10 14.17
C ASN A 97 6.11 -40.13 13.25
N ARG A 98 7.01 -39.35 13.85
CA ARG A 98 7.86 -38.37 13.16
C ARG A 98 8.61 -38.98 11.97
N SER A 99 9.16 -40.19 12.14
CA SER A 99 9.98 -40.86 11.13
C SER A 99 9.20 -41.27 9.88
N GLN A 100 7.90 -41.57 10.04
CA GLN A 100 7.01 -41.91 8.94
C GLN A 100 6.61 -40.66 8.13
N LEU A 101 6.26 -39.57 8.83
CA LEU A 101 5.92 -38.30 8.18
C LEU A 101 7.11 -37.67 7.45
N ASP A 102 8.30 -37.81 8.00
CA ASP A 102 9.54 -37.33 7.38
C ASP A 102 9.81 -37.96 6.00
N LYS A 103 9.36 -39.20 5.78
CA LYS A 103 9.44 -39.90 4.50
C LYS A 103 8.28 -39.56 3.56
N ILE A 104 7.07 -39.38 4.11
CA ILE A 104 5.85 -39.15 3.31
C ILE A 104 5.84 -37.73 2.72
N ILE A 105 6.10 -36.69 3.52
CA ILE A 105 5.93 -35.28 3.11
C ILE A 105 6.75 -34.91 1.85
N PRO A 106 8.04 -35.30 1.71
CA PRO A 106 8.82 -35.00 0.51
C PRO A 106 8.36 -35.79 -0.72
N SER A 107 7.75 -36.96 -0.51
CA SER A 107 7.28 -37.87 -1.56
C SER A 107 5.92 -37.49 -2.14
N LEU A 108 5.22 -36.53 -1.53
CA LEU A 108 3.93 -36.07 -2.01
C LEU A 108 4.04 -35.51 -3.43
N GLY A 109 3.13 -35.95 -4.30
CA GLY A 109 2.98 -35.43 -5.66
C GLY A 109 2.28 -34.06 -5.68
N SER A 110 2.27 -33.43 -6.85
CA SER A 110 1.47 -32.21 -7.05
C SER A 110 0.00 -32.49 -6.74
N ARG A 111 -0.64 -31.61 -5.95
CA ARG A 111 -2.07 -31.70 -5.57
C ARG A 111 -2.42 -32.87 -4.65
N VAL A 112 -1.40 -33.45 -4.02
CA VAL A 112 -1.55 -34.46 -2.98
C VAL A 112 -1.16 -33.82 -1.65
N PHE A 113 -1.99 -34.00 -0.64
CA PHE A 113 -1.83 -33.39 0.67
C PHE A 113 -1.91 -34.45 1.76
N LEU A 114 -1.10 -34.27 2.79
CA LEU A 114 -1.22 -34.96 4.05
C LEU A 114 -2.18 -34.16 4.95
N MET A 115 -3.32 -34.74 5.32
CA MET A 115 -4.23 -34.20 6.31
C MET A 115 -3.88 -34.76 7.70
N HIS A 116 -3.70 -33.88 8.68
CA HIS A 116 -3.68 -34.24 10.09
C HIS A 116 -4.84 -33.55 10.80
N ASN A 117 -5.73 -34.33 11.40
CA ASN A 117 -6.90 -33.84 12.13
C ASN A 117 -6.86 -34.40 13.55
N ILE A 118 -7.07 -33.55 14.54
CA ILE A 118 -7.02 -33.91 15.95
C ILE A 118 -8.13 -34.91 16.36
N ASN A 119 -9.18 -35.01 15.55
CA ASN A 119 -10.32 -35.91 15.79
C ASN A 119 -10.20 -37.26 15.08
N GLU A 120 -9.13 -37.49 14.31
CA GLU A 120 -8.89 -38.71 13.55
C GLU A 120 -7.76 -39.53 14.17
N ASP A 121 -7.81 -40.85 14.01
CA ASP A 121 -6.83 -41.78 14.61
C ASP A 121 -5.41 -41.64 14.01
N GLY A 122 -5.29 -41.04 12.82
CA GLY A 122 -4.02 -40.86 12.14
C GLY A 122 -4.08 -39.95 10.92
N PRO A 123 -2.92 -39.60 10.35
CA PRO A 123 -2.85 -38.74 9.19
C PRO A 123 -3.33 -39.47 7.91
N VAL A 124 -4.06 -38.76 7.05
CA VAL A 124 -4.63 -39.30 5.81
C VAL A 124 -4.06 -38.56 4.61
N ILE A 125 -3.66 -39.29 3.57
CA ILE A 125 -3.24 -38.70 2.30
C ILE A 125 -4.46 -38.58 1.39
N PHE A 126 -4.70 -37.40 0.84
CA PHE A 126 -5.76 -37.17 -0.12
C PHE A 126 -5.27 -36.35 -1.30
N GLN A 127 -6.01 -36.42 -2.41
CA GLN A 127 -5.76 -35.64 -3.62
C GLN A 127 -6.93 -34.70 -3.90
N THR A 128 -6.64 -33.55 -4.51
CA THR A 128 -7.68 -32.59 -4.90
C THR A 128 -8.63 -33.20 -5.94
N ARG A 129 -9.95 -33.09 -5.72
CA ARG A 129 -10.97 -33.61 -6.66
C ARG A 129 -11.21 -32.70 -7.86
N TRP A 130 -11.65 -31.45 -7.62
CA TRP A 130 -12.11 -30.52 -8.66
C TRP A 130 -11.66 -29.06 -8.49
N ALA A 131 -10.97 -28.72 -7.40
CA ALA A 131 -10.56 -27.34 -7.13
C ALA A 131 -9.34 -26.95 -7.99
N MET A 132 -9.62 -26.55 -9.23
CA MET A 132 -8.69 -25.83 -10.10
C MET A 132 -9.20 -24.40 -10.24
N SER A 133 -8.67 -23.49 -9.42
CA SER A 133 -8.64 -22.08 -9.82
C SER A 133 -7.45 -21.94 -10.76
N TYR A 134 -7.70 -21.90 -12.07
CA TYR A 134 -6.70 -21.34 -12.97
C TYR A 134 -6.52 -19.90 -12.51
N LEU A 135 -5.35 -19.55 -11.97
CA LEU A 135 -4.98 -18.23 -11.44
C LEU A 135 -5.15 -17.13 -12.49
N ARG A 136 -6.39 -16.83 -12.90
CA ARG A 136 -6.76 -15.89 -13.96
C ARG A 136 -6.72 -14.43 -13.48
N GLY A 137 -6.03 -14.16 -12.37
CA GLY A 137 -6.10 -12.88 -11.69
C GLY A 137 -7.49 -12.64 -11.05
N PRO A 138 -7.76 -11.41 -10.59
CA PRO A 138 -9.04 -11.06 -9.98
C PRO A 138 -10.19 -11.21 -11.00
N LEU A 139 -11.27 -11.86 -10.59
CA LEU A 139 -12.48 -12.00 -11.40
C LEU A 139 -13.07 -10.62 -11.71
N THR A 140 -13.43 -10.37 -12.96
CA THR A 140 -14.16 -9.16 -13.33
C THR A 140 -15.57 -9.19 -12.71
N ARG A 141 -16.19 -8.02 -12.49
CA ARG A 141 -17.57 -7.93 -11.97
C ARG A 141 -18.57 -8.77 -12.79
N SER A 142 -18.36 -8.86 -14.10
CA SER A 142 -19.16 -9.71 -15.00
C SER A 142 -18.98 -11.20 -14.72
N GLN A 143 -17.75 -11.66 -14.49
CA GLN A 143 -17.47 -13.06 -14.15
C GLN A 143 -18.01 -13.44 -12.76
N VAL A 144 -17.98 -12.51 -11.80
CA VAL A 144 -18.60 -12.69 -10.48
C VAL A 144 -20.11 -12.83 -10.62
N LYS A 145 -20.78 -11.96 -11.40
CA LYS A 145 -22.22 -12.09 -11.67
C LYS A 145 -22.57 -13.44 -12.29
N THR A 146 -21.78 -13.93 -13.25
CA THR A 146 -21.98 -15.24 -13.87
C THR A 146 -21.78 -16.41 -12.90
N LEU A 147 -20.83 -16.31 -11.97
CA LEU A 147 -20.57 -17.35 -10.96
C LEU A 147 -21.64 -17.42 -9.87
N VAL A 148 -22.18 -16.26 -9.47
CA VAL A 148 -23.20 -16.17 -8.41
C VAL A 148 -24.60 -16.48 -8.95
N ALA A 149 -24.86 -16.27 -10.24
CA ALA A 149 -26.15 -16.54 -10.88
C ALA A 149 -26.63 -18.01 -10.79
N GLY A 150 -25.75 -18.96 -10.46
CA GLY A 150 -26.08 -20.38 -10.35
C GLY A 150 -26.06 -20.96 -8.93
N GLN A 151 -25.76 -20.17 -7.90
CA GLN A 151 -25.71 -20.67 -6.52
C GLN A 151 -27.00 -20.32 -5.78
N SER A 152 -27.92 -21.28 -5.69
CA SER A 152 -29.03 -21.23 -4.74
C SER A 152 -28.46 -21.16 -3.32
N SER A 153 -28.78 -20.11 -2.58
CA SER A 153 -28.41 -19.97 -1.16
C SER A 153 -28.80 -21.24 -0.39
N PRO A 154 -27.90 -21.84 0.42
CA PRO A 154 -28.28 -22.94 1.28
C PRO A 154 -29.32 -22.44 2.29
N ALA A 155 -30.50 -23.04 2.24
CA ALA A 155 -31.63 -22.74 3.11
C ALA A 155 -31.23 -22.87 4.59
N THR A 156 -31.47 -21.81 5.35
CA THR A 156 -31.34 -21.74 6.80
C THR A 156 -32.14 -22.85 7.46
N ALA A 157 -31.47 -23.71 8.24
CA ALA A 157 -32.15 -24.64 9.14
C ALA A 157 -32.86 -23.86 10.26
N PRO A 158 -34.13 -24.16 10.60
CA PRO A 158 -34.86 -23.43 11.63
C PRO A 158 -34.31 -23.77 13.02
N ALA A 159 -34.09 -22.73 13.84
CA ALA A 159 -33.78 -22.86 15.25
C ALA A 159 -35.04 -23.32 16.00
N ALA A 160 -34.87 -24.27 16.91
CA ALA A 160 -35.92 -24.76 17.79
C ALA A 160 -36.32 -23.66 18.81
N ASP A 161 -37.61 -23.37 18.85
CA ASP A 161 -38.27 -22.46 19.80
C ASP A 161 -38.27 -23.02 21.23
N LEU A 162 -37.96 -22.14 22.20
CA LEU A 162 -38.43 -22.27 23.58
C LEU A 162 -39.71 -21.45 23.69
N ALA A 163 -40.84 -22.15 23.79
CA ALA A 163 -42.18 -21.60 23.89
C ALA A 163 -42.47 -20.94 25.26
N THR A 164 -43.23 -19.86 25.23
CA THR A 164 -44.20 -19.49 26.28
C THR A 164 -45.52 -19.12 25.63
N ASP A 165 -46.58 -19.75 26.14
CA ASP A 165 -48.00 -19.68 25.78
C ASP A 165 -48.57 -18.26 25.60
N ALA A 166 -49.40 -18.08 24.56
CA ALA A 166 -50.77 -17.57 24.69
C ALA A 166 -51.57 -17.66 23.38
N ALA A 167 -52.52 -18.61 23.37
CA ALA A 167 -53.87 -18.59 22.77
C ALA A 167 -54.09 -18.14 21.30
N ASP A 168 -54.44 -19.15 20.49
CA ASP A 168 -55.21 -19.07 19.23
C ASP A 168 -56.73 -18.96 19.54
N PRO A 169 -57.59 -18.46 18.62
CA PRO A 169 -58.07 -19.39 17.61
C PRO A 169 -58.30 -18.83 16.19
N ALA A 170 -58.11 -19.76 15.24
CA ALA A 170 -58.90 -20.07 14.05
C ALA A 170 -58.43 -19.54 12.67
N ALA A 171 -57.48 -20.30 12.11
CA ALA A 171 -57.55 -21.01 10.84
C ALA A 171 -58.07 -20.30 9.57
N GLU A 172 -57.14 -19.99 8.65
CA GLU A 172 -57.36 -20.11 7.21
C GLU A 172 -56.10 -20.62 6.48
N LYS A 173 -56.32 -21.32 5.36
CA LYS A 173 -55.47 -22.33 4.73
C LYS A 173 -54.12 -21.86 4.18
N ALA A 174 -53.16 -22.78 4.23
CA ALA A 174 -51.89 -22.75 3.54
C ALA A 174 -52.00 -22.68 2.01
N ALA A 175 -51.25 -21.77 1.41
CA ALA A 175 -50.75 -21.83 0.03
C ALA A 175 -49.27 -21.43 0.02
N ALA A 176 -48.46 -22.16 -0.75
CA ALA A 176 -47.01 -22.01 -0.87
C ALA A 176 -46.59 -20.60 -1.36
N PRO A 177 -45.41 -20.07 -0.96
CA PRO A 177 -44.93 -18.82 -1.54
C PRO A 177 -44.33 -19.11 -2.91
N ALA A 178 -45.03 -18.63 -3.93
CA ALA A 178 -44.45 -18.29 -5.22
C ALA A 178 -43.55 -17.05 -5.04
N VAL A 179 -42.42 -17.04 -5.76
CA VAL A 179 -41.63 -15.88 -6.21
C VAL A 179 -42.00 -14.53 -5.58
N ALA A 180 -41.09 -14.01 -4.75
CA ALA A 180 -41.16 -12.66 -4.19
C ALA A 180 -41.24 -11.61 -5.30
N SER A 181 -42.46 -11.14 -5.56
CA SER A 181 -42.74 -9.81 -6.07
C SER A 181 -42.63 -8.85 -4.89
N TYR A 182 -41.80 -7.82 -5.01
CA TYR A 182 -41.75 -6.71 -4.06
C TYR A 182 -43.04 -5.90 -4.16
N ALA A 183 -44.11 -6.36 -3.54
CA ALA A 183 -45.25 -5.50 -3.23
C ALA A 183 -44.94 -4.76 -1.94
N THR A 184 -44.12 -3.70 -2.02
CA THR A 184 -44.01 -2.71 -0.94
C THR A 184 -45.36 -2.02 -0.81
N THR A 185 -45.93 -1.98 0.38
CA THR A 185 -47.11 -1.16 0.69
C THR A 185 -46.72 0.32 0.54
N THR A 186 -47.08 0.94 -0.58
CA THR A 186 -46.85 2.38 -0.79
C THR A 186 -48.02 3.16 -0.19
N SER A 187 -47.70 4.11 0.69
CA SER A 187 -48.69 5.03 1.27
C SER A 187 -48.60 6.40 0.60
N SER A 188 -49.75 7.00 0.27
CA SER A 188 -49.85 8.40 -0.17
C SER A 188 -49.84 9.39 1.00
N VAL A 189 -49.66 8.90 2.22
CA VAL A 189 -49.55 9.71 3.46
C VAL A 189 -48.26 9.33 4.17
N ALA A 190 -47.50 10.32 4.62
CA ALA A 190 -46.28 10.11 5.39
C ALA A 190 -46.56 9.23 6.63
N PRO A 191 -45.73 8.22 6.93
CA PRO A 191 -45.92 7.36 8.10
C PRO A 191 -45.95 8.17 9.40
N ILE A 192 -46.84 7.78 10.32
CA ILE A 192 -46.93 8.41 11.65
C ILE A 192 -45.75 7.89 12.48
N LEU A 193 -44.82 8.78 12.80
CA LEU A 193 -43.63 8.48 13.59
C LEU A 193 -43.74 9.04 15.01
N PRO A 194 -43.02 8.45 15.99
CA PRO A 194 -42.94 9.01 17.33
C PRO A 194 -42.45 10.47 17.29
N PRO A 195 -43.03 11.39 18.09
CA PRO A 195 -42.70 12.82 18.04
C PRO A 195 -41.26 13.13 18.49
N ASP A 196 -40.62 12.20 19.19
CA ASP A 196 -39.25 12.25 19.66
C ASP A 196 -38.24 11.67 18.65
N LEU A 197 -38.70 11.19 17.49
CA LEU A 197 -37.85 10.69 16.41
C LEU A 197 -37.51 11.85 15.44
N PRO A 198 -36.25 12.33 15.40
CA PRO A 198 -35.84 13.31 14.41
C PRO A 198 -35.98 12.74 13.00
N GLN A 199 -36.80 13.39 12.18
CA GLN A 199 -36.95 13.08 10.76
C GLN A 199 -36.70 14.32 9.90
N VAL A 200 -36.17 14.10 8.70
CA VAL A 200 -35.91 15.15 7.71
C VAL A 200 -36.29 14.66 6.32
N TYR A 201 -36.67 15.59 5.44
CA TYR A 201 -36.94 15.30 4.03
C TYR A 201 -35.81 15.88 3.18
N LEU A 202 -35.15 15.04 2.40
CA LEU A 202 -34.16 15.52 1.46
C LEU A 202 -34.86 16.17 0.25
N PRO A 203 -34.39 17.34 -0.22
CA PRO A 203 -34.94 17.96 -1.42
C PRO A 203 -34.58 17.13 -2.65
N ALA A 204 -35.49 17.06 -3.63
CA ALA A 204 -35.20 16.48 -4.93
C ALA A 204 -34.36 17.48 -5.76
N THR A 205 -33.05 17.54 -5.51
CA THR A 205 -32.11 18.44 -6.19
C THR A 205 -31.90 18.04 -7.65
N ARG A 206 -32.07 16.75 -7.96
CA ARG A 206 -31.94 16.23 -9.32
C ARG A 206 -33.30 16.18 -10.01
N SER A 207 -33.39 16.84 -11.17
CA SER A 207 -34.62 16.80 -11.96
C SER A 207 -34.87 15.41 -12.56
N MET A 208 -36.14 15.07 -12.79
CA MET A 208 -36.52 13.82 -13.44
C MET A 208 -35.88 13.66 -14.82
N TYR A 209 -35.80 14.74 -15.60
CA TYR A 209 -35.19 14.71 -16.93
C TYR A 209 -33.70 14.38 -16.88
N ASP A 210 -32.97 14.92 -15.89
CA ASP A 210 -31.55 14.62 -15.69
C ASP A 210 -31.33 13.20 -15.16
N ALA A 211 -32.26 12.70 -14.34
CA ALA A 211 -32.26 11.33 -13.84
C ALA A 211 -32.47 10.33 -14.99
N VAL A 212 -33.51 10.53 -15.79
CA VAL A 212 -33.83 9.69 -16.95
C VAL A 212 -32.75 9.78 -18.02
N GLY A 213 -32.28 10.98 -18.36
CA GLY A 213 -31.24 11.17 -19.37
C GLY A 213 -29.91 10.47 -19.05
N ALA A 214 -29.56 10.36 -17.76
CA ALA A 214 -28.40 9.58 -17.35
C ALA A 214 -28.60 8.08 -17.55
N LEU A 215 -29.80 7.57 -17.23
CA LEU A 215 -30.15 6.16 -17.46
C LEU A 215 -30.21 5.85 -18.97
N GLU A 216 -30.76 6.74 -19.79
CA GLU A 216 -30.77 6.63 -21.25
C GLU A 216 -29.35 6.52 -21.81
N LYS A 217 -28.42 7.34 -21.29
CA LYS A 217 -27.01 7.31 -21.68
C LYS A 217 -26.32 6.01 -21.27
N GLU A 218 -26.65 5.47 -20.10
CA GLU A 218 -26.12 4.19 -19.63
C GLU A 218 -26.63 3.02 -20.47
N LEU A 219 -27.92 3.02 -20.80
CA LEU A 219 -28.56 1.97 -21.59
C LEU A 219 -28.33 2.13 -23.11
N GLY A 220 -27.90 3.32 -23.56
CA GLY A 220 -27.72 3.64 -24.97
C GLY A 220 -29.03 3.72 -25.77
N GLN A 221 -30.16 3.90 -25.10
CA GLN A 221 -31.50 3.94 -25.70
C GLN A 221 -32.36 5.04 -25.07
N ARG A 222 -33.30 5.58 -25.85
CA ARG A 222 -34.31 6.50 -25.32
C ARG A 222 -35.41 5.74 -24.61
N LEU A 223 -35.88 6.28 -23.49
CA LEU A 223 -36.93 5.68 -22.67
C LEU A 223 -38.23 6.46 -22.86
N ASP A 224 -39.33 5.75 -23.11
CA ASP A 224 -40.66 6.36 -23.20
C ASP A 224 -41.32 6.37 -21.81
N VAL A 225 -41.19 7.49 -21.10
CA VAL A 225 -41.70 7.65 -19.74
C VAL A 225 -43.18 8.03 -19.78
N THR A 226 -44.03 7.16 -19.25
CA THR A 226 -45.50 7.28 -19.30
C THR A 226 -46.12 7.75 -17.98
N ASP A 227 -45.47 7.48 -16.85
CA ASP A 227 -45.90 7.96 -15.53
C ASP A 227 -44.69 8.34 -14.67
N LYS A 228 -44.87 9.29 -13.75
CA LYS A 228 -43.81 9.78 -12.86
C LYS A 228 -44.36 10.14 -11.48
N LYS A 229 -43.67 9.70 -10.43
CA LYS A 229 -43.93 10.07 -9.04
C LYS A 229 -42.62 10.17 -8.26
N ILE A 230 -42.63 10.95 -7.18
CA ILE A 230 -41.55 10.93 -6.19
C ILE A 230 -41.92 9.88 -5.14
N ARG A 231 -41.01 8.94 -4.92
CA ARG A 231 -41.08 7.98 -3.83
C ARG A 231 -39.99 8.30 -2.81
N TYR A 232 -40.38 8.55 -1.58
CA TYR A 232 -39.46 8.69 -0.46
C TYR A 232 -39.16 7.34 0.16
N GLU A 233 -37.88 7.03 0.32
CA GLU A 233 -37.41 5.85 1.05
C GLU A 233 -36.69 6.28 2.32
N ALA A 234 -36.92 5.53 3.40
CA ALA A 234 -36.35 5.83 4.70
C ALA A 234 -34.88 5.38 4.76
N GLN A 235 -33.99 6.32 5.02
CA GLN A 235 -32.55 6.11 5.17
C GLN A 235 -32.06 6.67 6.51
N VAL A 236 -30.88 6.22 6.93
CA VAL A 236 -30.17 6.84 8.06
C VAL A 236 -29.32 7.97 7.49
N LEU A 237 -29.52 9.20 7.99
CA LEU A 237 -28.68 10.34 7.70
C LEU A 237 -27.82 10.67 8.92
N GLY A 238 -26.51 10.77 8.71
CA GLY A 238 -25.56 11.30 9.69
C GLY A 238 -24.92 12.59 9.17
N ILE A 239 -25.03 13.66 9.94
CA ILE A 239 -24.41 14.97 9.68
C ILE A 239 -23.44 15.28 10.83
N GLY A 240 -22.24 15.71 10.48
CA GLY A 240 -21.25 16.16 11.44
C GLY A 240 -20.08 16.86 10.78
N ALA A 241 -19.06 17.15 11.58
CA ALA A 241 -17.81 17.72 11.13
C ALA A 241 -16.62 16.96 11.72
N VAL A 242 -15.56 16.82 10.92
CA VAL A 242 -14.28 16.24 11.35
C VAL A 242 -13.22 17.31 11.23
N ASN A 243 -12.60 17.65 12.36
CA ASN A 243 -11.46 18.56 12.40
C ASN A 243 -10.16 17.75 12.33
N PHE A 244 -9.21 18.23 11.52
CA PHE A 244 -7.88 17.67 11.38
C PHE A 244 -6.85 18.71 11.81
N VAL A 245 -6.16 18.43 12.91
CA VAL A 245 -5.17 19.35 13.48
C VAL A 245 -3.81 18.65 13.58
N ASP A 246 -2.83 19.17 12.84
CA ASP A 246 -1.43 18.76 12.93
C ASP A 246 -0.53 20.00 12.87
N ALA A 247 -0.19 20.54 14.04
CA ALA A 247 0.64 21.74 14.17
C ALA A 247 2.05 21.57 13.58
N LYS A 248 2.60 20.35 13.55
CA LYS A 248 3.93 20.10 12.98
C LYS A 248 3.93 20.26 11.47
N ARG A 249 2.78 19.98 10.84
CA ARG A 249 2.59 19.98 9.38
C ARG A 249 1.71 21.15 8.92
N ASN A 250 1.37 22.06 9.83
CA ASN A 250 0.53 23.22 9.59
C ASN A 250 -0.82 22.85 8.95
N VAL A 251 -1.47 21.82 9.49
CA VAL A 251 -2.84 21.43 9.11
C VAL A 251 -3.81 21.89 10.19
N ASP A 252 -4.81 22.67 9.78
CA ASP A 252 -6.00 23.01 10.55
C ASP A 252 -7.20 23.06 9.61
N GLU A 253 -7.78 21.90 9.35
CA GLU A 253 -8.86 21.71 8.38
C GLU A 253 -10.12 21.18 9.05
N ARG A 254 -11.26 21.78 8.75
CA ARG A 254 -12.58 21.28 9.15
C ARG A 254 -13.32 20.77 7.91
N GLN A 255 -13.69 19.49 7.92
CA GLN A 255 -14.50 18.89 6.87
C GLN A 255 -15.91 18.62 7.37
N GLU A 256 -16.90 19.17 6.68
CA GLU A 256 -18.31 18.85 6.89
C GLU A 256 -18.64 17.53 6.19
N VAL A 257 -19.40 16.68 6.87
CA VAL A 257 -19.71 15.32 6.43
C VAL A 257 -21.21 15.08 6.57
N ALA A 258 -21.86 14.81 5.46
CA ALA A 258 -23.23 14.30 5.42
C ALA A 258 -23.25 12.96 4.69
N LEU A 259 -23.62 11.89 5.41
CA LEU A 259 -23.69 10.53 4.88
C LEU A 259 -25.12 10.00 4.99
N ALA A 260 -25.66 9.53 3.88
CA ALA A 260 -26.92 8.78 3.85
C ALA A 260 -26.63 7.30 3.56
N VAL A 261 -27.26 6.42 4.33
CA VAL A 261 -27.04 4.98 4.22
C VAL A 261 -28.35 4.24 4.39
N GLU A 262 -28.50 3.14 3.65
CA GLU A 262 -29.62 2.24 3.81
C GLU A 262 -29.65 1.67 5.24
N PRO A 263 -30.82 1.62 5.87
CA PRO A 263 -30.96 1.04 7.19
C PRO A 263 -30.74 -0.48 7.10
N PRO A 264 -30.13 -1.09 8.13
CA PRO A 264 -29.82 -2.51 8.10
C PRO A 264 -31.10 -3.33 8.07
N SER A 265 -31.12 -4.39 7.27
CA SER A 265 -32.21 -5.37 7.29
C SER A 265 -32.16 -6.15 8.60
N GLY A 266 -33.18 -6.01 9.45
CA GLY A 266 -33.24 -6.64 10.77
C GLY A 266 -32.25 -6.03 11.78
N SER A 267 -31.71 -6.84 12.70
CA SER A 267 -30.84 -6.39 13.80
C SER A 267 -29.35 -6.21 13.41
N GLY A 268 -29.08 -5.88 12.15
CA GLY A 268 -27.72 -5.71 11.62
C GLY A 268 -27.06 -4.38 12.04
N LEU A 269 -25.76 -4.25 11.80
CA LEU A 269 -25.03 -2.98 11.96
C LEU A 269 -25.17 -2.14 10.69
N VAL A 270 -25.25 -0.81 10.84
CA VAL A 270 -25.21 0.13 9.71
C VAL A 270 -23.85 0.07 9.00
N ARG A 271 -23.89 0.01 7.67
CA ARG A 271 -22.71 -0.04 6.79
C ARG A 271 -22.33 1.34 6.29
N TRP A 272 -21.82 2.18 7.19
CA TRP A 272 -21.37 3.54 6.86
C TRP A 272 -20.30 3.58 5.76
N ASP A 273 -19.57 2.48 5.53
CA ASP A 273 -18.63 2.32 4.41
C ASP A 273 -19.30 2.23 3.03
N GLN A 274 -20.61 1.99 2.99
CA GLN A 274 -21.45 1.97 1.79
C GLN A 274 -22.34 3.21 1.69
N ALA A 275 -22.15 4.17 2.61
CA ALA A 275 -22.95 5.39 2.61
C ALA A 275 -22.65 6.26 1.39
N ILE A 276 -23.67 6.95 0.91
CA ILE A 276 -23.57 7.97 -0.10
C ILE A 276 -23.25 9.28 0.60
N GLN A 277 -22.17 9.95 0.18
CA GLN A 277 -21.86 11.30 0.64
C GLN A 277 -22.77 12.29 -0.08
N LEU A 278 -23.48 13.10 0.70
CA LEU A 278 -24.39 14.11 0.17
C LEU A 278 -23.75 15.49 0.26
N GLU A 279 -23.85 16.26 -0.84
CA GLU A 279 -23.55 17.69 -0.83
C GLU A 279 -24.80 18.43 -0.33
N LEU A 280 -24.98 18.48 0.99
CA LEU A 280 -26.11 19.16 1.62
C LEU A 280 -25.63 20.46 2.27
N ASP A 281 -26.34 21.55 2.01
CA ASP A 281 -26.39 22.66 2.96
C ASP A 281 -27.28 22.22 4.14
N PRO A 282 -26.79 22.24 5.40
CA PRO A 282 -27.60 21.91 6.57
C PRO A 282 -28.92 22.72 6.66
N HIS A 283 -29.01 23.89 6.00
CA HIS A 283 -30.22 24.72 5.93
C HIS A 283 -31.17 24.34 4.78
N ALA A 284 -30.76 23.46 3.87
CA ALA A 284 -31.56 23.02 2.72
C ALA A 284 -32.42 21.78 3.01
N LEU A 285 -32.44 21.28 4.25
CA LEU A 285 -33.29 20.17 4.66
C LEU A 285 -34.75 20.63 4.77
N ASN A 286 -35.65 19.94 4.07
CA ASN A 286 -37.07 20.26 4.11
C ASN A 286 -37.72 19.67 5.37
N SER A 287 -38.60 20.46 5.99
CA SER A 287 -39.45 20.00 7.11
C SER A 287 -40.72 19.29 6.66
N GLN A 288 -41.06 19.37 5.37
CA GLN A 288 -42.23 18.73 4.76
C GLN A 288 -41.82 18.01 3.46
N PRO A 289 -42.50 16.91 3.09
CA PRO A 289 -42.23 16.22 1.84
C PRO A 289 -42.72 17.03 0.63
N GLU A 290 -42.19 16.70 -0.55
CA GLU A 290 -42.74 17.18 -1.82
C GLU A 290 -44.23 16.79 -1.99
N PRO A 291 -45.05 17.64 -2.65
CA PRO A 291 -46.45 17.34 -2.94
C PRO A 291 -46.60 16.04 -3.75
N ASP A 292 -47.68 15.30 -3.51
CA ASP A 292 -48.03 14.04 -4.21
C ASP A 292 -46.97 12.92 -4.10
N ALA A 293 -46.00 13.05 -3.19
CA ALA A 293 -45.02 12.00 -2.93
C ALA A 293 -45.64 10.78 -2.24
N ILE A 294 -45.10 9.61 -2.55
CA ILE A 294 -45.43 8.34 -1.91
C ILE A 294 -44.29 7.90 -0.99
N PHE A 295 -44.60 7.13 0.04
CA PHE A 295 -43.63 6.70 1.04
C PHE A 295 -43.44 5.19 1.02
N GLY A 296 -42.19 4.76 1.15
CA GLY A 296 -41.84 3.39 1.51
C GLY A 296 -42.05 3.14 3.02
N ASP A 297 -41.91 1.88 3.41
CA ASP A 297 -42.02 1.48 4.82
C ASP A 297 -40.85 2.02 5.64
N VAL A 298 -41.08 2.26 6.93
CA VAL A 298 -40.03 2.64 7.88
C VAL A 298 -39.44 1.38 8.50
N PRO A 299 -38.13 1.13 8.33
CA PRO A 299 -37.51 -0.06 8.91
C PRO A 299 -37.43 -0.03 10.43
N ASP A 300 -37.58 -1.20 11.05
CA ASP A 300 -37.53 -1.33 12.52
C ASP A 300 -36.22 -0.87 13.14
N SER A 301 -35.14 -0.87 12.36
CA SER A 301 -33.81 -0.44 12.78
C SER A 301 -33.63 1.08 12.92
N ILE A 302 -34.67 1.87 12.57
CA ILE A 302 -34.64 3.33 12.66
C ILE A 302 -35.96 3.93 13.19
N ASN A 303 -36.83 3.11 13.77
CA ASN A 303 -38.18 3.51 14.17
C ASN A 303 -38.28 4.14 15.57
N SER A 304 -37.17 4.29 16.31
CA SER A 304 -37.16 4.81 17.68
C SER A 304 -35.96 5.70 18.01
N ALA A 305 -36.13 6.65 18.93
CA ALA A 305 -35.07 7.55 19.38
C ALA A 305 -33.86 6.81 20.01
N ARG A 306 -34.12 5.66 20.64
CA ARG A 306 -33.06 4.80 21.20
C ARG A 306 -32.17 4.20 20.12
N GLU A 307 -32.75 3.75 19.01
CA GLU A 307 -32.01 3.24 17.85
C GLU A 307 -31.13 4.37 17.27
N LEU A 308 -31.68 5.57 17.06
CA LEU A 308 -30.91 6.71 16.53
C LEU A 308 -29.77 7.16 17.47
N THR A 309 -29.96 7.09 18.78
CA THR A 309 -28.89 7.36 19.75
C THR A 309 -27.73 6.36 19.63
N ARG A 310 -28.05 5.08 19.39
CA ARG A 310 -27.03 4.04 19.09
C ARG A 310 -26.31 4.38 17.78
N LEU A 311 -27.05 4.72 16.73
CA LEU A 311 -26.49 5.09 15.43
C LEU A 311 -25.64 6.37 15.48
N THR A 312 -25.97 7.32 16.34
CA THR A 312 -25.16 8.52 16.60
C THR A 312 -23.76 8.15 17.10
N LYS A 313 -23.69 7.21 18.04
CA LYS A 313 -22.41 6.70 18.55
C LYS A 313 -21.65 5.93 17.47
N ASP A 314 -22.34 5.09 16.71
CA ASP A 314 -21.74 4.30 15.63
C ASP A 314 -21.19 5.20 14.51
N PHE A 315 -21.91 6.26 14.15
CA PHE A 315 -21.48 7.28 13.18
C PHE A 315 -20.25 8.04 13.66
N ASN A 316 -20.27 8.51 14.92
CA ASN A 316 -19.13 9.18 15.54
C ASN A 316 -17.89 8.26 15.59
N ASP A 317 -18.07 6.97 15.91
CA ASP A 317 -17.00 5.95 15.87
C ASP A 317 -16.50 5.74 14.44
N TYR A 318 -17.39 5.72 13.45
CA TYR A 318 -17.05 5.55 12.04
C TYR A 318 -16.20 6.71 11.52
N LEU A 319 -16.62 7.96 11.75
CA LEU A 319 -15.87 9.16 11.34
C LEU A 319 -14.48 9.17 11.98
N TYR A 320 -14.39 8.91 13.28
CA TYR A 320 -13.10 8.81 13.97
C TYR A 320 -12.18 7.73 13.36
N ARG A 321 -12.74 6.57 13.03
CA ARG A 321 -11.96 5.41 12.56
C ARG A 321 -11.61 5.45 11.08
N ASN A 322 -12.40 6.08 10.23
CA ASN A 322 -12.25 5.97 8.77
C ASN A 322 -12.02 7.31 8.08
N TRP A 323 -12.45 8.43 8.65
CA TRP A 323 -12.21 9.73 8.03
C TRP A 323 -10.75 10.14 8.19
N ARG A 324 -10.11 10.50 7.08
CA ARG A 324 -8.68 10.83 6.98
C ARG A 324 -8.49 12.05 6.11
N TYR A 325 -7.57 12.91 6.52
CA TYR A 325 -7.11 14.00 5.68
C TYR A 325 -5.77 13.62 5.06
N SER A 326 -5.73 13.62 3.74
CA SER A 326 -4.56 13.18 2.97
C SER A 326 -3.67 14.36 2.62
N LEU A 327 -2.40 14.24 2.97
CA LEU A 327 -1.31 15.10 2.50
C LEU A 327 -0.41 14.30 1.55
N PHE A 328 0.30 15.00 0.68
CA PHE A 328 1.43 14.43 -0.03
C PHE A 328 2.70 14.54 0.80
N TYR A 329 3.57 13.55 0.72
CA TYR A 329 4.83 13.49 1.45
C TYR A 329 5.93 12.96 0.56
N ASN A 330 7.06 13.66 0.53
CA ASN A 330 8.28 13.19 -0.12
C ASN A 330 9.30 12.79 0.96
N PRO A 331 9.64 11.50 1.10
CA PRO A 331 10.50 11.02 2.18
C PRO A 331 11.95 11.47 2.05
N THR A 332 12.43 11.62 0.81
CA THR A 332 13.80 12.04 0.53
C THR A 332 14.02 13.51 0.87
N LEU A 333 13.09 14.36 0.45
CA LEU A 333 13.08 15.79 0.75
C LEU A 333 12.55 16.11 2.16
N LYS A 334 11.92 15.12 2.82
CA LYS A 334 11.23 15.25 4.11
C LYS A 334 10.20 16.38 4.11
N ALA A 335 9.55 16.59 2.97
CA ALA A 335 8.60 17.67 2.73
C ALA A 335 7.16 17.14 2.71
N TYR A 336 6.25 17.86 3.36
CA TYR A 336 4.81 17.60 3.34
C TYR A 336 4.12 18.63 2.45
N SER A 337 2.98 18.27 1.84
CA SER A 337 2.11 19.21 1.14
C SER A 337 1.47 20.20 2.10
N GLN A 338 1.13 21.37 1.59
CA GLN A 338 0.29 22.32 2.31
C GLN A 338 -1.17 21.87 2.28
N GLN A 339 -1.97 22.45 3.17
CA GLN A 339 -3.41 22.23 3.23
C GLN A 339 -4.06 22.63 1.89
N GLY A 340 -4.82 21.70 1.29
CA GLY A 340 -5.49 21.89 0.00
C GLY A 340 -4.56 21.97 -1.21
N GLU A 341 -3.25 21.76 -1.04
CA GLU A 341 -2.30 21.75 -2.15
C GLU A 341 -2.52 20.51 -3.03
N ASN A 342 -2.72 20.73 -4.33
CA ASN A 342 -2.83 19.61 -5.27
C ASN A 342 -1.45 18.98 -5.56
N GLU A 343 -1.45 17.74 -6.06
CA GLU A 343 -0.22 16.97 -6.29
C GLU A 343 0.77 17.70 -7.22
N ARG A 344 0.26 18.41 -8.23
CA ARG A 344 1.10 19.14 -9.19
C ARG A 344 1.84 20.30 -8.54
N ALA A 345 1.14 21.09 -7.72
CA ALA A 345 1.74 22.20 -6.97
C ALA A 345 2.79 21.67 -5.97
N PHE A 346 2.47 20.57 -5.27
CA PHE A 346 3.42 19.91 -4.38
C PHE A 346 4.68 19.44 -5.11
N LYS A 347 4.55 18.79 -6.27
CA LYS A 347 5.68 18.35 -7.09
C LYS A 347 6.58 19.52 -7.53
N ILE A 348 6.00 20.65 -7.93
CA ILE A 348 6.77 21.86 -8.31
C ILE A 348 7.60 22.35 -7.11
N ARG A 349 7.01 22.35 -5.91
CA ARG A 349 7.74 22.74 -4.70
C ARG A 349 8.83 21.74 -4.32
N CYS A 350 8.58 20.45 -4.50
CA CYS A 350 9.59 19.41 -4.34
C CYS A 350 10.76 19.58 -5.33
N GLN A 351 10.50 19.93 -6.60
CA GLN A 351 11.55 20.22 -7.58
C GLN A 351 12.44 21.39 -7.14
N GLN A 352 11.85 22.45 -6.61
CA GLN A 352 12.61 23.58 -6.11
C GLN A 352 13.50 23.19 -4.93
N LEU A 353 12.94 22.46 -3.95
CA LEU A 353 13.69 21.97 -2.78
C LEU A 353 14.81 21.00 -3.17
N ALA A 354 14.58 20.14 -4.17
CA ALA A 354 15.58 19.22 -4.69
C ALA A 354 16.75 19.97 -5.35
N ARG A 355 16.46 21.02 -6.12
CA ARG A 355 17.50 21.89 -6.73
C ARG A 355 18.33 22.58 -5.67
N GLU A 356 17.71 23.17 -4.65
CA GLU A 356 18.42 23.85 -3.57
C GLU A 356 19.35 22.90 -2.80
N GLN A 357 18.90 21.67 -2.51
CA GLN A 357 19.74 20.67 -1.83
C GLN A 357 20.83 20.10 -2.74
N ARG A 358 20.52 19.87 -4.02
CA ARG A 358 21.50 19.46 -5.03
C ARG A 358 22.62 20.48 -5.13
N ASP A 359 22.27 21.76 -5.33
CA ASP A 359 23.25 22.83 -5.53
C ASP A 359 24.16 22.95 -4.29
N ALA A 360 23.60 22.91 -3.08
CA ALA A 360 24.37 22.93 -1.84
C ALA A 360 25.32 21.72 -1.68
N GLU A 361 24.94 20.55 -2.18
CA GLU A 361 25.77 19.34 -2.11
C GLU A 361 26.86 19.35 -3.18
N VAL A 362 26.55 19.82 -4.40
CA VAL A 362 27.51 20.02 -5.48
C VAL A 362 28.56 21.05 -5.08
N ASP A 363 28.16 22.18 -4.48
CA ASP A 363 29.10 23.19 -3.98
C ASP A 363 30.08 22.59 -2.95
N LYS A 364 29.57 21.80 -2.01
CA LYS A 364 30.40 21.14 -0.99
C LYS A 364 31.34 20.09 -1.59
N LEU A 365 30.90 19.36 -2.61
CA LEU A 365 31.74 18.42 -3.34
C LEU A 365 32.84 19.17 -4.10
N GLY A 366 32.47 20.24 -4.81
CA GLY A 366 33.38 21.13 -5.52
C GLY A 366 34.47 21.69 -4.60
N ASP A 367 34.10 22.21 -3.42
CA ASP A 367 35.06 22.67 -2.40
C ASP A 367 36.04 21.59 -1.96
N THR A 368 35.60 20.33 -1.91
CA THR A 368 36.44 19.20 -1.49
C THR A 368 37.44 18.82 -2.58
N TYR A 369 37.00 18.75 -3.83
CA TYR A 369 37.85 18.42 -4.98
C TYR A 369 38.80 19.57 -5.32
N ALA A 370 38.36 20.83 -5.24
CA ALA A 370 39.20 22.00 -5.44
C ALA A 370 40.42 22.00 -4.49
N ARG A 371 40.23 21.62 -3.21
CA ARG A 371 41.35 21.47 -2.26
C ARG A 371 42.32 20.35 -2.62
N LYS A 372 41.83 19.25 -3.19
CA LYS A 372 42.69 18.14 -3.65
C LYS A 372 43.50 18.55 -4.88
N ILE A 373 42.84 19.16 -5.85
CA ILE A 373 43.44 19.66 -7.10
C ILE A 373 44.51 20.70 -6.78
N ASP A 374 44.21 21.73 -5.98
CA ASP A 374 45.19 22.78 -5.60
C ASP A 374 46.45 22.20 -4.90
N SER A 375 46.27 21.14 -4.11
CA SER A 375 47.39 20.41 -3.50
C SER A 375 48.29 19.73 -4.55
N ILE A 376 47.72 19.17 -5.62
CA ILE A 376 48.49 18.53 -6.70
C ILE A 376 49.07 19.59 -7.64
N GLU A 377 48.32 20.63 -7.99
CA GLU A 377 48.80 21.76 -8.78
C GLU A 377 50.00 22.46 -8.12
N THR A 378 50.00 22.56 -6.80
CA THR A 378 51.15 23.09 -6.05
C THR A 378 52.38 22.19 -6.15
N LYS A 379 52.22 20.87 -6.21
CA LYS A 379 53.32 19.93 -6.46
C LYS A 379 53.78 19.99 -7.92
N LEU A 380 52.85 20.04 -8.87
CA LEU A 380 53.13 20.20 -10.29
C LEU A 380 53.96 21.45 -10.56
N ARG A 381 53.55 22.61 -10.04
CA ARG A 381 54.31 23.87 -10.20
C ARG A 381 55.72 23.79 -9.63
N ARG A 382 55.92 23.04 -8.54
CA ARG A 382 57.25 22.82 -7.96
C ARG A 382 58.09 21.90 -8.85
N GLU A 383 57.50 20.82 -9.35
CA GLU A 383 58.17 19.87 -10.24
C GLU A 383 58.56 20.51 -11.59
N GLU A 384 57.69 21.37 -12.15
CA GLU A 384 57.99 22.15 -13.36
C GLU A 384 59.18 23.10 -13.17
N GLN A 385 59.34 23.67 -11.97
CA GLN A 385 60.52 24.48 -11.63
C GLN A 385 61.78 23.61 -11.51
N GLU A 386 61.67 22.44 -10.87
CA GLU A 386 62.77 21.49 -10.72
C GLU A 386 63.25 20.95 -12.08
N LEU A 387 62.32 20.61 -12.99
CA LEU A 387 62.64 20.25 -14.37
C LEU A 387 63.42 21.36 -15.09
N ALA A 388 63.01 22.62 -14.96
CA ALA A 388 63.70 23.74 -15.61
C ALA A 388 65.16 23.89 -15.10
N ASP A 389 65.38 23.68 -13.80
CA ASP A 389 66.72 23.69 -13.20
C ASP A 389 67.55 22.48 -13.68
N ASP A 390 66.95 21.29 -13.77
CA ASP A 390 67.60 20.06 -14.25
C ASP A 390 67.98 20.15 -15.73
N GLU A 391 67.10 20.70 -16.57
CA GLU A 391 67.37 20.95 -18.00
C GLU A 391 68.56 21.91 -18.16
N ALA A 392 68.59 23.00 -17.38
CA ALA A 392 69.72 23.94 -17.38
C ALA A 392 71.02 23.27 -16.91
N ALA A 393 70.97 22.42 -15.88
CA ALA A 393 72.11 21.68 -15.37
C ALA A 393 72.63 20.64 -16.39
N TYR A 394 71.72 19.92 -17.07
CA TYR A 394 72.04 18.97 -18.12
C TYR A 394 72.73 19.68 -19.30
N ASP A 395 72.18 20.80 -19.78
CA ASP A 395 72.76 21.57 -20.88
C ASP A 395 74.15 22.13 -20.54
N ALA A 396 74.33 22.65 -19.33
CA ALA A 396 75.65 23.08 -18.85
C ALA A 396 76.67 21.92 -18.83
N ARG A 397 76.26 20.73 -18.36
CA ARG A 397 77.13 19.54 -18.35
C ARG A 397 77.44 19.00 -19.74
N LYS A 398 76.46 19.05 -20.65
CA LYS A 398 76.61 18.68 -22.06
C LYS A 398 77.60 19.59 -22.79
N GLN A 399 77.53 20.90 -22.57
CA GLN A 399 78.51 21.86 -23.09
C GLN A 399 79.93 21.60 -22.54
N GLN A 400 80.04 21.23 -21.26
CA GLN A 400 81.31 20.91 -20.63
C GLN A 400 81.94 19.60 -21.16
N GLU A 401 81.11 18.60 -21.50
CA GLU A 401 81.55 17.39 -22.21
C GLU A 401 82.12 17.73 -23.59
N MET A 402 81.44 18.61 -24.35
CA MET A 402 81.84 19.05 -25.69
C MET A 402 83.14 19.87 -25.71
N LEU A 403 83.34 20.77 -24.74
CA LEU A 403 84.58 21.55 -24.60
C LEU A 403 85.81 20.65 -24.32
N SER A 404 85.63 19.54 -23.60
CA SER A 404 86.71 18.59 -23.30
C SER A 404 87.06 17.62 -24.44
N ALA A 405 86.16 17.47 -25.42
CA ALA A 405 86.43 16.73 -26.65
C ALA A 405 87.26 17.54 -27.66
N GLY A 406 87.28 18.88 -27.54
CA GLY A 406 88.06 19.80 -28.38
C GLY A 406 89.54 19.96 -27.99
N ASP A 407 89.93 19.63 -26.76
CA ASP A 407 91.31 19.79 -26.28
C ASP A 407 92.25 18.65 -26.69
N SER A 408 91.75 17.61 -27.38
CA SER A 408 92.54 16.44 -27.78
C SER A 408 93.21 16.57 -29.16
N ILE A 409 93.05 17.70 -29.86
CA ILE A 409 93.64 17.90 -31.21
C ILE A 409 94.93 18.74 -31.21
N LEU A 410 95.34 19.34 -30.08
CA LEU A 410 96.52 20.24 -30.04
C LEU A 410 97.83 19.69 -29.45
N SER A 411 97.95 18.40 -29.12
CA SER A 411 99.17 17.86 -28.51
C SER A 411 100.05 16.97 -29.40
N LEU A 412 99.94 17.07 -30.73
CA LEU A 412 100.80 16.29 -31.66
C LEU A 412 102.11 16.99 -32.09
N PHE A 413 102.42 18.19 -31.60
CA PHE A 413 103.71 18.84 -31.83
C PHE A 413 104.40 19.24 -30.52
N GLY A 414 105.35 18.43 -30.06
CA GLY A 414 106.27 18.81 -28.98
C GLY A 414 106.69 17.65 -28.09
N GLY A 415 107.71 16.91 -28.50
CA GLY A 415 108.14 15.68 -27.83
C GLY A 415 108.80 15.87 -26.45
N ARG A 416 108.42 15.01 -25.50
CA ARG A 416 109.35 14.30 -24.58
C ARG A 416 108.63 13.20 -23.81
N ARG A 417 109.23 12.00 -23.76
CA ARG A 417 108.76 10.81 -23.02
C ARG A 417 108.52 11.10 -21.54
N ARG A 418 107.35 10.73 -21.01
CA ARG A 418 107.16 10.15 -19.64
C ARG A 418 105.76 9.51 -19.48
N ARG A 419 105.80 8.24 -19.07
CA ARG A 419 104.81 7.36 -18.39
C ARG A 419 103.32 7.46 -18.75
N ALA A 420 102.86 6.41 -19.43
CA ALA A 420 101.48 5.98 -19.52
C ALA A 420 101.02 5.32 -18.20
N SER A 421 99.97 5.87 -17.60
CA SER A 421 98.91 5.23 -16.77
C SER A 421 98.27 6.36 -15.95
N THR A 422 96.94 6.57 -16.05
CA THR A 422 96.09 7.57 -15.32
C THR A 422 95.43 8.68 -16.18
N MET A 423 95.07 8.44 -17.45
CA MET A 423 94.27 9.41 -18.24
C MET A 423 92.94 8.87 -18.82
N LEU A 424 92.56 7.63 -18.53
CA LEU A 424 91.33 7.00 -19.03
C LEU A 424 90.13 7.03 -18.05
N SER A 425 90.26 7.65 -16.87
CA SER A 425 89.22 7.65 -15.82
C SER A 425 88.41 8.95 -15.68
N SER A 426 88.79 10.03 -16.38
CA SER A 426 88.14 11.34 -16.31
C SER A 426 86.94 11.45 -17.26
N ALA A 427 87.04 10.91 -18.48
CA ALA A 427 85.97 10.95 -19.47
C ALA A 427 84.79 10.04 -19.12
N SER A 428 85.04 8.90 -18.46
CA SER A 428 84.02 7.96 -17.99
C SER A 428 83.18 8.52 -16.84
N LYS A 429 83.79 9.18 -15.85
CA LYS A 429 83.07 9.87 -14.77
C LYS A 429 82.24 11.07 -15.27
N LYS A 430 82.72 11.80 -16.28
CA LYS A 430 81.97 12.93 -16.87
C LYS A 430 80.74 12.46 -17.64
N ARG A 431 80.86 11.39 -18.43
CA ARG A 431 79.73 10.75 -19.10
C ARG A 431 78.68 10.22 -18.14
N GLU A 432 79.12 9.61 -17.03
CA GLU A 432 78.22 9.16 -15.97
C GLU A 432 77.44 10.34 -15.35
N MET A 433 78.10 11.50 -15.19
CA MET A 433 77.48 12.72 -14.66
C MET A 433 76.51 13.41 -15.63
N THR A 434 76.76 13.35 -16.95
CA THR A 434 75.81 13.79 -17.99
C THR A 434 74.62 12.84 -18.07
N ALA A 435 74.86 11.52 -18.03
CA ALA A 435 73.82 10.50 -18.03
C ALA A 435 72.95 10.53 -16.76
N ARG A 436 73.50 10.97 -15.63
CA ARG A 436 72.72 11.24 -14.41
C ARG A 436 71.82 12.45 -14.57
N ALA A 437 72.35 13.59 -15.01
CA ALA A 437 71.54 14.79 -15.25
C ALA A 437 70.41 14.55 -16.29
N LYS A 438 70.65 13.72 -17.31
CA LYS A 438 69.59 13.31 -18.26
C LYS A 438 68.48 12.49 -17.60
N ARG A 439 68.84 11.60 -16.66
CA ARG A 439 67.86 10.81 -15.91
C ARG A 439 67.04 11.67 -14.96
N ASP A 440 67.68 12.66 -14.33
CA ASP A 440 66.99 13.61 -13.45
C ASP A 440 65.91 14.39 -14.26
N VAL A 441 66.24 14.87 -15.47
CA VAL A 441 65.25 15.46 -16.41
C VAL A 441 64.13 14.48 -16.79
N GLU A 442 64.45 13.23 -17.12
CA GLU A 442 63.46 12.21 -17.48
C GLU A 442 62.52 11.88 -16.31
N GLU A 443 63.04 11.81 -15.07
CA GLU A 443 62.26 11.58 -13.86
C GLU A 443 61.28 12.73 -13.59
N SER A 444 61.74 13.97 -13.67
CA SER A 444 60.90 15.17 -13.49
C SER A 444 59.79 15.25 -14.55
N GLN A 445 60.09 14.90 -15.82
CA GLN A 445 59.07 14.81 -16.88
C GLN A 445 58.03 13.73 -16.60
N GLU A 446 58.44 12.54 -16.17
CA GLU A 446 57.51 11.47 -15.76
C GLU A 446 56.64 11.89 -14.58
N GLN A 447 57.20 12.60 -13.60
CA GLN A 447 56.49 13.06 -12.41
C GLN A 447 55.48 14.17 -12.72
N ILE A 448 55.81 15.11 -13.60
CA ILE A 448 54.88 16.11 -14.15
C ILE A 448 53.72 15.43 -14.88
N ALA A 449 54.02 14.46 -15.76
CA ALA A 449 52.99 13.73 -16.50
C ALA A 449 52.04 12.98 -15.55
N ARG A 450 52.57 12.42 -14.45
CA ARG A 450 51.74 11.80 -13.41
C ARG A 450 50.83 12.81 -12.71
N TYR A 451 51.37 13.96 -12.28
CA TYR A 451 50.54 14.98 -11.61
C TYR A 451 49.45 15.55 -12.54
N GLN A 452 49.74 15.72 -13.83
CA GLN A 452 48.75 16.12 -14.82
C GLN A 452 47.64 15.06 -14.96
N ALA A 453 48.01 13.78 -15.04
CA ALA A 453 47.05 12.68 -15.09
C ALA A 453 46.21 12.60 -13.79
N ASP A 454 46.80 12.80 -12.62
CA ASP A 454 46.09 12.80 -11.33
C ASP A 454 45.07 13.96 -11.25
N ILE A 455 45.40 15.14 -11.80
CA ILE A 455 44.46 16.28 -11.87
C ILE A 455 43.29 15.94 -12.79
N GLU A 456 43.56 15.43 -14.00
CA GLU A 456 42.53 15.04 -14.96
C GLU A 456 41.61 13.95 -14.40
N GLU A 457 42.17 12.97 -13.67
CA GLU A 457 41.40 11.94 -12.97
C GLU A 457 40.48 12.54 -11.90
N LEU A 458 40.99 13.46 -11.08
CA LEU A 458 40.18 14.14 -10.05
C LEU A 458 39.08 15.03 -10.65
N GLU A 459 39.35 15.72 -11.76
CA GLU A 459 38.34 16.51 -12.48
C GLU A 459 37.24 15.62 -13.03
N LYS A 460 37.60 14.47 -13.60
CA LYS A 460 36.65 13.48 -14.11
C LYS A 460 35.82 12.85 -12.99
N GLU A 461 36.44 12.48 -11.87
CA GLU A 461 35.73 12.00 -10.69
C GLU A 461 34.72 13.03 -10.16
N LEU A 462 35.09 14.32 -10.15
CA LEU A 462 34.18 15.40 -9.74
C LEU A 462 32.98 15.51 -10.69
N GLU A 463 33.20 15.41 -12.00
CA GLU A 463 32.13 15.43 -13.00
C GLU A 463 31.17 14.24 -12.82
N GLU A 464 31.70 13.03 -12.70
CA GLU A 464 30.92 11.80 -12.47
C GLU A 464 30.12 11.89 -11.16
N ALA A 465 30.76 12.29 -10.06
CA ALA A 465 30.09 12.44 -8.77
C ALA A 465 29.02 13.56 -8.76
N THR A 466 29.23 14.64 -9.53
CA THR A 466 28.24 15.71 -9.69
C THR A 466 27.02 15.24 -10.50
N ALA A 467 27.24 14.42 -11.53
CA ALA A 467 26.18 13.80 -12.30
C ALA A 467 25.34 12.85 -11.42
N ASP A 468 25.99 12.01 -10.61
CA ASP A 468 25.32 11.09 -9.67
C ASP A 468 24.46 11.85 -8.64
N ILE A 469 24.98 12.97 -8.10
CA ILE A 469 24.21 13.83 -7.19
C ILE A 469 22.98 14.38 -7.92
N THR A 470 23.14 14.85 -9.15
CA THR A 470 22.05 15.42 -9.95
C THR A 470 20.95 14.40 -10.21
N GLU A 471 21.31 13.20 -10.70
CA GLU A 471 20.36 12.13 -11.00
C GLU A 471 19.61 11.67 -9.74
N ARG A 472 20.31 11.56 -8.61
CA ARG A 472 19.70 11.19 -7.32
C ARG A 472 18.63 12.19 -6.91
N TRP A 473 18.89 13.49 -7.03
CA TRP A 473 17.94 14.53 -6.65
C TRP A 473 16.78 14.67 -7.65
N GLU A 474 17.00 14.41 -8.94
CA GLU A 474 15.92 14.37 -9.93
C GLU A 474 14.97 13.20 -9.66
N THR A 475 15.51 12.00 -9.41
CA THR A 475 14.72 10.81 -9.08
C THR A 475 13.95 10.98 -7.77
N ALA A 476 14.52 11.70 -6.80
CA ALA A 476 13.91 11.94 -5.51
C ALA A 476 12.59 12.71 -5.59
N VAL A 477 12.39 13.57 -6.59
CA VAL A 477 11.18 14.41 -6.74
C VAL A 477 9.92 13.56 -6.94
N ASP A 478 10.04 12.44 -7.63
CA ASP A 478 8.90 11.61 -8.03
C ASP A 478 8.43 10.63 -6.93
N ASP A 479 9.21 10.46 -5.86
CA ASP A 479 8.81 9.67 -4.67
C ASP A 479 7.79 10.44 -3.83
N VAL A 480 6.55 10.48 -4.31
CA VAL A 480 5.41 11.10 -3.62
C VAL A 480 4.54 10.01 -3.00
N GLN A 481 4.38 10.10 -1.69
CA GLN A 481 3.58 9.19 -0.87
C GLN A 481 2.40 9.92 -0.25
N VAL A 482 1.34 9.19 0.09
CA VAL A 482 0.20 9.74 0.82
C VAL A 482 0.45 9.60 2.31
N TYR A 483 0.37 10.72 3.02
CA TYR A 483 0.41 10.78 4.48
C TYR A 483 -0.97 11.12 5.02
N GLU A 484 -1.53 10.23 5.84
CA GLU A 484 -2.85 10.41 6.43
C GLU A 484 -2.78 11.07 7.81
N VAL A 485 -3.43 12.22 7.95
CA VAL A 485 -3.72 12.85 9.22
C VAL A 485 -5.00 12.22 9.79
N LYS A 486 -4.90 11.73 11.03
CA LYS A 486 -6.01 11.10 11.75
C LYS A 486 -6.65 12.11 12.70
N PRO A 487 -7.99 12.14 12.81
CA PRO A 487 -8.65 12.99 13.79
C PRO A 487 -8.47 12.39 15.19
N ARG A 488 -8.51 13.22 16.24
CA ARG A 488 -8.69 12.74 17.61
C ARG A 488 -10.17 12.53 17.87
N ARG A 489 -10.48 11.82 18.96
CA ARG A 489 -11.87 11.56 19.37
C ARG A 489 -12.65 12.85 19.63
N THR A 490 -11.97 13.86 20.17
CA THR A 490 -12.50 15.20 20.45
C THR A 490 -12.65 16.08 19.21
N ASP A 491 -12.10 15.66 18.06
CA ASP A 491 -12.12 16.43 16.84
C ASP A 491 -13.29 16.03 15.92
N VAL A 492 -14.13 15.07 16.36
CA VAL A 492 -15.30 14.58 15.64
C VAL A 492 -16.56 15.09 16.34
N ASP A 493 -17.23 16.01 15.68
CA ASP A 493 -18.51 16.56 16.10
C ASP A 493 -19.62 15.91 15.28
N VAL A 494 -20.64 15.39 15.96
CA VAL A 494 -21.84 14.87 15.30
C VAL A 494 -22.97 15.83 15.62
N ASP A 495 -23.47 16.49 14.57
CA ASP A 495 -24.51 17.50 14.67
C ASP A 495 -25.89 16.84 14.75
N GLN A 496 -26.14 15.87 13.87
CA GLN A 496 -27.43 15.20 13.79
C GLN A 496 -27.31 13.78 13.24
N VAL A 497 -28.06 12.84 13.83
CA VAL A 497 -28.43 11.58 13.18
C VAL A 497 -29.95 11.48 13.18
N ALA A 498 -30.53 11.30 12.01
CA ALA A 498 -31.97 11.35 11.80
C ALA A 498 -32.43 10.29 10.80
N LEU A 499 -33.73 9.99 10.83
CA LEU A 499 -34.39 9.33 9.72
C LEU A 499 -34.52 10.33 8.58
N ALA A 500 -33.89 10.04 7.44
CA ALA A 500 -34.02 10.84 6.25
C ALA A 500 -34.94 10.17 5.24
N TRP A 501 -35.91 10.93 4.77
CA TRP A 501 -36.70 10.57 3.60
C TRP A 501 -35.93 11.01 2.36
N THR A 502 -35.31 10.04 1.68
CA THR A 502 -34.52 10.27 0.47
C THR A 502 -35.43 10.14 -0.76
N PRO A 503 -35.50 11.16 -1.65
CA PRO A 503 -36.38 11.14 -2.81
C PRO A 503 -35.81 10.27 -3.92
N PHE A 504 -36.64 9.42 -4.49
CA PHE A 504 -36.39 8.68 -5.72
C PHE A 504 -37.47 9.00 -6.74
N TRP A 505 -37.08 9.24 -7.98
CA TRP A 505 -38.01 9.27 -9.10
C TRP A 505 -38.43 7.84 -9.43
N GLN A 506 -39.70 7.54 -9.17
CA GLN A 506 -40.35 6.35 -9.68
C GLN A 506 -40.94 6.69 -11.05
N VAL A 507 -40.32 6.15 -12.11
CA VAL A 507 -40.78 6.37 -13.50
C VAL A 507 -41.26 5.06 -14.11
N THR A 508 -42.38 5.12 -14.81
CA THR A 508 -42.88 3.97 -15.58
C THR A 508 -42.48 4.14 -17.03
N VAL A 509 -41.65 3.23 -17.52
CA VAL A 509 -41.15 3.20 -18.90
C VAL A 509 -41.97 2.21 -19.70
N ALA A 510 -42.51 2.63 -20.84
CA ALA A 510 -43.13 1.74 -21.81
C ALA A 510 -42.06 1.07 -22.67
N GLU A 511 -42.18 -0.25 -22.83
CA GLU A 511 -41.31 -1.05 -23.68
C GLU A 511 -41.93 -1.22 -25.07
N PRO A 512 -41.12 -1.41 -26.13
CA PRO A 512 -41.61 -1.59 -27.50
C PRO A 512 -42.54 -2.80 -27.70
N ASP A 513 -42.50 -3.78 -26.79
CA ASP A 513 -43.35 -4.97 -26.80
C ASP A 513 -44.74 -4.74 -26.16
N GLY A 514 -45.02 -3.52 -25.71
CA GLY A 514 -46.27 -3.13 -25.06
C GLY A 514 -46.31 -3.43 -23.56
N SER A 515 -45.23 -3.98 -22.98
CA SER A 515 -45.07 -4.08 -21.53
C SER A 515 -44.62 -2.73 -20.94
N SER A 516 -44.69 -2.61 -19.61
CA SER A 516 -44.11 -1.47 -18.90
C SER A 516 -43.25 -1.95 -17.76
N ARG A 517 -42.21 -1.18 -17.45
CA ARG A 517 -41.32 -1.42 -16.30
C ARG A 517 -41.20 -0.16 -15.45
N THR A 518 -41.04 -0.35 -14.16
CA THR A 518 -40.82 0.75 -13.21
C THR A 518 -39.34 0.84 -12.86
N GLU A 519 -38.77 2.04 -12.99
CA GLU A 519 -37.40 2.35 -12.62
C GLU A 519 -37.40 3.30 -11.41
N PHE A 520 -36.42 3.12 -10.53
CA PHE A 520 -36.18 3.99 -9.38
C PHE A 520 -34.86 4.72 -9.57
N LEU A 521 -34.91 6.04 -9.69
CA LEU A 521 -33.74 6.87 -9.96
C LEU A 521 -33.51 7.83 -8.80
N SER A 522 -32.28 7.95 -8.30
CA SER A 522 -31.96 8.90 -7.22
C SER A 522 -32.41 10.31 -7.59
N GLY A 523 -33.13 10.96 -6.67
CA GLY A 523 -33.52 12.37 -6.75
C GLY A 523 -32.50 13.33 -6.12
N VAL A 524 -31.44 12.78 -5.52
CA VAL A 524 -30.29 13.50 -4.95
C VAL A 524 -28.99 13.18 -5.67
#